data_AF-A0A5R2N479-F1
#
_entry.id   AF-A0A5R2N479-F1
#
_cell.length_a   1.000
_cell.length_b   1.000
_cell.length_c   1.000
_cell.angle_alpha   90.00
_cell.angle_beta   90.00
_cell.angle_gamma   90.00
#
_symmetry.space_group_name_H-M   'P 1'
#
loop_
_entity.id
_entity.type
_entity.pdbx_description
1 polymer ?
#
loop_
_entity_poly.entity_id
_entity_poly.type
_entity_poly.pdbx_seq_one_letter_code
_entity_poly.pdbx_strand_id
1 'polypeptide(L)'
;TLCVDRIYNDNLAEGDRVPGCVAACPTSARHFGDLGDPQSAVSQLVADRGGVDLMPELGYRPTNKYLPPRAHTQRAASVPAKALEPVRAEGGFLGWVDRMLSS
;
A
#
# COMPACT_ATOMS: atom_id res chain seq x y z
N THR A 1 -13.24 -7.57 12.32
CA THR A 1 -12.72 -8.34 13.48
C THR A 1 -11.31 -8.89 13.26
N LEU A 2 -10.43 -8.24 12.46
CA LEU A 2 -9.03 -8.70 12.25
C LEU A 2 -8.89 -10.21 11.93
N CYS A 3 -9.87 -10.81 11.24
CA CYS A 3 -9.94 -12.25 10.94
C CYS A 3 -9.88 -13.14 12.20
N VAL A 4 -10.61 -12.77 13.26
CA VAL A 4 -10.72 -13.53 14.51
C VAL A 4 -10.96 -15.03 14.29
N ASP A 5 -11.81 -15.38 13.33
CA ASP A 5 -12.17 -16.77 12.99
C ASP A 5 -11.01 -17.57 12.37
N ARG A 6 -9.93 -16.89 11.98
CA ARG A 6 -8.75 -17.51 11.36
C ARG A 6 -7.56 -17.56 12.30
N ILE A 7 -7.33 -16.50 13.07
CA ILE A 7 -6.17 -16.40 13.98
C ILE A 7 -6.26 -17.39 15.16
N TYR A 8 -7.46 -17.79 15.56
CA TYR A 8 -7.70 -18.77 16.62
C TYR A 8 -8.12 -20.15 16.11
N ASN A 9 -8.05 -20.39 14.80
CA ASN A 9 -8.48 -21.68 14.23
C ASN A 9 -7.36 -22.70 14.31
N ASP A 10 -7.48 -23.65 15.24
CA ASP A 10 -6.49 -24.70 15.46
C ASP A 10 -6.38 -25.71 14.31
N ASN A 11 -7.36 -25.75 13.40
CA ASN A 11 -7.32 -26.61 12.21
C ASN A 11 -6.39 -26.06 11.10
N LEU A 12 -5.91 -24.82 11.25
CA LEU A 12 -4.92 -24.23 10.34
C LEU A 12 -3.52 -24.41 10.92
N ALA A 13 -2.53 -24.59 10.02
CA ALA A 13 -1.14 -24.51 10.39
C ALA A 13 -0.83 -23.14 11.03
N GLU A 14 0.07 -23.09 12.00
CA GLU A 14 0.38 -21.86 12.75
C GLU A 14 0.75 -20.68 11.84
N GLY A 15 1.58 -20.92 10.81
CA GLY A 15 1.96 -19.90 9.82
C GLY A 15 0.77 -19.39 8.98
N ASP A 16 -0.29 -20.18 8.88
CA ASP A 16 -1.54 -19.79 8.21
C ASP A 16 -2.50 -19.07 9.17
N ARG A 17 -2.21 -18.85 10.45
CA ARG A 17 -3.12 -18.16 11.39
C ARG A 17 -2.95 -16.63 11.38
N VAL A 18 -2.92 -16.02 10.20
CA VAL A 18 -2.79 -14.55 10.04
C VAL A 18 -4.04 -13.93 9.40
N PRO A 19 -4.25 -12.61 9.36
CA PRO A 19 -5.40 -12.08 8.63
C PRO A 19 -5.34 -12.33 7.12
N GLY A 20 -6.49 -12.54 6.47
CA GLY A 20 -6.55 -12.80 5.03
C GLY A 20 -5.96 -11.64 4.19
N CYS A 21 -6.14 -10.40 4.65
CA CYS A 21 -5.55 -9.22 4.01
C CYS A 21 -4.02 -9.12 4.14
N VAL A 22 -3.42 -9.81 5.12
CA VAL A 22 -1.97 -9.95 5.28
C VAL A 22 -1.48 -11.04 4.34
N ALA A 23 -2.11 -12.23 4.38
CA ALA A 23 -1.75 -13.37 3.54
C ALA A 23 -1.85 -13.04 2.03
N ALA A 24 -2.87 -12.29 1.62
CA ALA A 24 -3.10 -12.00 0.21
C ALA A 24 -2.23 -10.87 -0.36
N CYS A 25 -1.47 -10.14 0.47
CA CYS A 25 -0.78 -8.93 0.00
C CYS A 25 0.56 -9.25 -0.70
N PRO A 26 0.67 -9.05 -2.03
CA PRO A 26 1.89 -9.42 -2.75
C PRO A 26 3.09 -8.53 -2.39
N THR A 27 2.84 -7.29 -1.95
CA THR A 27 3.88 -6.31 -1.61
C THR A 27 4.23 -6.28 -0.13
N SER A 28 3.61 -7.15 0.68
CA SER A 28 3.76 -7.15 2.15
C SER A 28 3.49 -5.77 2.77
N ALA A 29 2.41 -5.11 2.34
CA ALA A 29 2.04 -3.78 2.84
C ALA A 29 1.38 -3.83 4.23
N ARG A 30 0.84 -4.98 4.64
CA ARG A 30 0.18 -5.18 5.94
C ARG A 30 0.98 -6.15 6.78
N HIS A 31 1.17 -5.81 8.05
CA HIS A 31 1.80 -6.65 9.06
C HIS A 31 0.82 -6.81 10.23
N PHE A 32 0.81 -7.99 10.86
CA PHE A 32 -0.10 -8.30 11.95
C PHE A 32 0.64 -9.03 13.07
N GLY A 33 0.26 -8.76 14.31
CA GLY A 33 0.91 -9.25 15.51
C GLY A 33 0.45 -8.46 16.74
N ASP A 34 1.05 -8.75 17.89
CA ASP A 34 0.76 -8.07 19.14
C ASP A 34 1.50 -6.74 19.25
N LEU A 35 0.78 -5.62 19.20
CA LEU A 35 1.36 -4.28 19.37
C LEU A 35 1.65 -3.94 20.85
N GLY A 36 1.11 -4.72 21.80
CA GLY A 36 1.37 -4.59 23.23
C GLY A 36 2.69 -5.22 23.66
N ASP A 37 3.20 -6.20 22.91
CA ASP A 37 4.50 -6.83 23.14
C ASP A 37 5.61 -6.05 22.41
N PRO A 38 6.56 -5.41 23.12
CA PRO A 38 7.68 -4.69 22.50
C PRO A 38 8.62 -5.60 21.68
N GLN A 39 8.62 -6.91 21.92
CA GLN A 39 9.45 -7.87 21.20
C GLN A 39 8.77 -8.41 19.92
N SER A 40 7.52 -8.05 19.67
CA SER A 40 6.83 -8.48 18.45
C SER A 40 7.40 -7.79 17.21
N ALA A 41 7.33 -8.50 16.07
CA ALA A 41 7.78 -7.97 14.79
C ALA A 41 7.03 -6.68 14.39
N VAL A 42 5.76 -6.54 14.76
CA VAL A 42 4.97 -5.33 14.46
C VAL A 42 5.39 -4.17 15.34
N SER A 43 5.62 -4.40 16.64
CA SER A 43 6.08 -3.36 17.56
C SER A 43 7.45 -2.81 17.16
N GLN A 44 8.39 -3.70 16.82
CA GLN A 44 9.70 -3.31 16.30
C GLN A 44 9.58 -2.55 14.98
N LEU A 45 8.80 -3.05 14.02
CA LEU A 45 8.60 -2.39 12.73
C LEU A 45 8.02 -0.97 12.86
N VAL A 46 7.04 -0.79 13.75
CA VAL A 46 6.44 0.52 14.02
C VAL A 46 7.47 1.46 14.64
N ALA A 47 8.24 1.01 15.62
CA ALA A 47 9.28 1.81 16.25
C ALA A 47 10.38 2.20 15.25
N ASP A 48 10.90 1.24 14.49
CA ASP A 48 12.02 1.43 13.57
C ASP A 48 11.68 2.34 12.39
N ARG A 49 10.43 2.28 11.91
CA ARG A 49 9.99 3.05 10.73
C ARG A 49 9.19 4.30 11.07
N GLY A 50 9.02 4.64 12.34
CA GLY A 50 8.26 5.82 12.77
C GLY A 50 6.78 5.73 12.40
N GLY A 51 6.13 4.61 12.73
CA GLY A 51 4.70 4.42 12.50
C GLY A 51 3.84 5.41 13.27
N VAL A 52 2.75 5.87 12.64
CA VAL A 52 1.87 6.93 13.16
C VAL A 52 0.42 6.48 13.27
N ASP A 53 -0.33 7.14 14.14
CA ASP A 53 -1.78 6.99 14.22
C ASP A 53 -2.45 7.70 13.04
N LEU A 54 -3.55 7.14 12.58
CA LEU A 54 -4.42 7.84 11.64
C LEU A 54 -5.19 8.92 12.39
N MET A 55 -5.10 10.16 11.92
CA MET A 55 -5.82 11.32 12.48
C MET A 55 -5.58 11.50 14.00
N PRO A 56 -4.33 11.73 14.44
CA PRO A 56 -4.00 11.86 15.86
C PRO A 56 -4.76 13.00 16.57
N GLU A 57 -5.19 14.03 15.84
CA GLU A 57 -5.97 15.16 16.34
C GLU A 57 -7.32 14.76 16.98
N LEU A 58 -7.84 13.56 16.67
CA LEU A 58 -9.11 13.07 17.22
C LEU A 58 -8.96 12.34 18.57
N GLY A 59 -7.74 11.99 19.00
CA GLY A 59 -7.50 11.37 20.31
C GLY A 59 -8.00 9.92 20.47
N TYR A 60 -8.40 9.24 19.39
CA TYR A 60 -8.99 7.89 19.45
C TYR A 60 -8.02 6.73 19.71
N ARG A 61 -6.70 6.98 19.68
CA ARG A 61 -5.64 6.00 19.98
C ARG A 61 -5.85 4.64 19.28
N PRO A 62 -5.97 4.60 17.94
CA PRO A 62 -6.21 3.36 17.21
C PRO A 62 -5.06 2.36 17.35
N THR A 63 -5.39 1.06 17.32
CA THR A 63 -4.38 -0.01 17.31
C THR A 63 -3.62 -0.08 15.98
N ASN A 64 -4.26 0.28 14.87
CA ASN A 64 -3.62 0.25 13.56
C ASN A 64 -2.65 1.42 13.40
N LYS A 65 -1.36 1.12 13.11
CA LYS A 65 -0.32 2.11 12.85
C LYS A 65 0.01 2.15 11.36
N TYR A 66 0.20 3.35 10.82
CA TYR A 66 0.54 3.59 9.42
C TYR A 66 2.02 3.90 9.31
N LEU A 67 2.70 3.24 8.37
CA LEU A 67 4.12 3.47 8.15
C LEU A 67 4.32 4.55 7.09
N PRO A 68 5.28 5.47 7.26
CA PRO A 68 5.58 6.48 6.26
C PRO A 68 6.02 5.84 4.93
N PRO A 69 5.87 6.54 3.80
CA PRO A 69 6.39 6.08 2.52
C PRO A 69 7.88 5.73 2.65
N ARG A 70 8.30 4.61 2.05
CA ARG A 70 9.73 4.27 2.00
C ARG A 70 10.41 5.31 1.12
N ALA A 71 11.60 5.75 1.52
CA ALA A 71 12.42 6.60 0.66
C ALA A 71 12.61 5.90 -0.69
N HIS A 72 12.44 6.66 -1.78
CA HIS A 72 12.73 6.18 -3.12
C HIS A 72 14.22 5.89 -3.23
N THR A 73 14.63 4.65 -2.97
CA THR A 73 15.95 4.18 -3.36
C THR A 73 15.94 4.03 -4.88
N GLN A 74 17.00 4.46 -5.58
CA GLN A 74 17.18 4.26 -7.03
C GLN A 74 17.37 2.77 -7.43
N ARG A 75 16.83 1.82 -6.65
CA ARG A 75 16.94 0.37 -6.82
C ARG A 75 15.88 -0.22 -7.73
N ALA A 76 14.82 0.51 -8.06
CA ALA A 76 13.93 0.08 -9.12
C ALA A 76 14.72 0.22 -10.44
N ALA A 77 14.90 -0.89 -11.16
CA ALA A 77 15.37 -0.83 -12.53
C ALA A 77 14.42 0.11 -13.29
N SER A 78 14.88 1.31 -13.60
CA SER A 78 14.16 2.21 -14.49
C SER A 78 14.24 1.56 -15.87
N VAL A 79 13.16 0.91 -16.29
CA VAL A 79 12.99 0.59 -17.70
C VAL A 79 12.69 1.93 -18.37
N PRO A 80 13.56 2.47 -19.22
CA PRO A 80 13.23 3.68 -19.96
C PRO A 80 11.99 3.35 -20.81
N ALA A 81 10.86 3.95 -20.46
CA ALA A 81 9.71 3.93 -21.34
C ALA A 81 10.14 4.67 -22.62
N LYS A 82 9.96 4.03 -23.78
CA LYS A 82 10.17 4.71 -25.05
C LYS A 82 9.24 5.92 -25.06
N ALA A 83 9.81 7.11 -25.26
CA ALA A 83 9.02 8.32 -25.43
C ALA A 83 7.95 8.03 -26.49
N LEU A 84 6.68 8.21 -26.12
CA LEU A 84 5.60 8.12 -27.07
C LEU A 84 5.75 9.31 -28.01
N GLU A 85 5.89 9.04 -29.30
CA GLU A 85 5.83 10.09 -30.30
C GLU A 85 4.49 10.81 -30.16
N PRO A 86 4.47 12.15 -30.12
CA PRO A 86 3.22 12.88 -30.05
C PRO A 86 2.43 12.58 -31.33
N VAL A 87 1.33 11.82 -31.19
CA VAL A 87 0.35 11.66 -32.25
C VAL A 87 -0.35 13.00 -32.38
N ARG A 88 0.10 13.81 -33.34
CA ARG A 88 -0.64 14.99 -33.74
C ARG A 88 -1.88 14.53 -34.49
N ALA A 89 -3.03 15.11 -34.17
CA ALA A 89 -4.25 14.95 -34.96
C ALA A 89 -4.10 15.71 -36.30
N GLU A 90 -3.19 15.24 -37.16
CA GLU A 90 -2.92 15.90 -38.43
C GLU A 90 -3.87 15.38 -39.50
N GLY A 91 -4.89 16.18 -39.80
CA GLY A 91 -5.68 16.06 -41.01
C GLY A 91 -6.97 15.24 -40.88
N GLY A 92 -7.93 15.59 -41.74
CA GLY A 92 -9.25 14.99 -41.79
C GLY A 92 -10.29 15.68 -40.91
N PHE A 93 -11.52 15.18 -40.98
CA PHE A 93 -12.68 15.71 -40.27
C PHE A 93 -12.48 15.73 -38.74
N LEU A 94 -11.90 14.68 -38.17
CA LEU A 94 -11.70 14.55 -36.72
C LEU A 94 -10.66 15.54 -36.17
N GLY A 95 -9.58 15.81 -36.90
CA GLY A 95 -8.60 16.83 -36.51
C GLY A 95 -9.15 18.27 -36.60
N TRP A 96 -10.15 18.50 -37.47
CA TRP A 96 -10.88 19.78 -37.49
C TRP A 96 -11.85 19.91 -36.31
N VAL A 97 -12.61 18.86 -35.97
CA VAL A 97 -13.52 18.86 -34.80
C VAL A 97 -12.73 19.09 -33.50
N ASP A 98 -11.61 18.39 -33.33
CA ASP A 98 -10.78 18.50 -32.13
C ASP A 98 -10.23 19.94 -31.97
N ARG A 99 -9.84 20.59 -33.07
CA ARG A 99 -9.43 22.00 -33.07
C ARG A 99 -10.56 22.96 -32.72
N MET A 100 -11.81 22.63 -33.09
CA MET A 100 -12.98 23.44 -32.78
C MET A 100 -13.41 23.35 -31.31
N LEU A 101 -13.16 22.21 -30.66
CA LEU A 101 -13.58 21.95 -29.28
C LEU A 101 -12.51 22.26 -28.23
N SER A 102 -11.25 22.45 -28.65
CA SER A 102 -10.10 22.71 -27.77
C SER A 102 -9.81 24.19 -27.50
N SER A 103 -10.71 25.10 -27.91
CA SER A 103 -10.62 26.56 -27.70
C SER A 103 -11.44 27.03 -26.51
#